data_AF-A0A2L2YEZ5-F1
#
_entry.id   AF-A0A2L2YEZ5-F1
#
_cell.length_a   1.000
_cell.length_b   1.000
_cell.length_c   1.000
_cell.angle_alpha   90.00
_cell.angle_beta   90.00
_cell.angle_gamma   90.00
#
_symmetry.space_group_name_H-M   'P 1'
#
loop_
_entity.id
_entity.type
_entity.pdbx_description
1 polymer ?
#
loop_
_entity_poly.entity_id
_entity_poly.type
_entity_poly.pdbx_seq_one_letter_code
_entity_poly.pdbx_strand_id
1 'polypeptide(L)'
;TIIMIFLIKYVESSRGKMRNQHFCRVSGGTLLNPDKFALFSCASCYRHMDELLFDNGTKLVLDGTGTGLRNVKTNEVYEATYTDPSSPIFKTFKTTKLKNLWIKCCKAAVECCDMMTSTPPSQDPYVCPRTWDGWKCWR
;
A
#
# COMPACT_ATOMS: atom_id res chain seq x y z
N THR A 1 -8.02 -24.07 40.34
CA THR A 1 -9.12 -23.67 39.44
C THR A 1 -9.01 -22.20 39.05
N ILE A 2 -7.88 -21.78 38.45
CA ILE A 2 -7.63 -20.38 38.02
C ILE A 2 -6.88 -20.37 36.67
N ILE A 3 -6.08 -21.40 36.37
CA ILE A 3 -5.27 -21.49 35.14
C ILE A 3 -6.12 -21.70 33.86
N MET A 4 -7.29 -22.35 33.96
CA MET A 4 -8.17 -22.60 32.80
C MET A 4 -8.90 -21.33 32.29
N ILE A 5 -9.08 -20.29 33.12
CA ILE A 5 -9.79 -19.07 32.71
C ILE A 5 -8.90 -18.18 31.83
N PHE A 6 -7.58 -18.19 32.08
CA PHE A 6 -6.63 -17.39 31.30
C PHE A 6 -6.42 -17.92 29.88
N LEU A 7 -6.49 -19.25 29.67
CA LEU A 7 -6.37 -19.82 28.33
C LEU A 7 -7.61 -19.56 27.47
N ILE A 8 -8.81 -19.47 28.06
CA ILE A 8 -10.02 -19.15 27.30
C ILE A 8 -9.98 -17.68 26.81
N LYS A 9 -9.49 -16.74 27.63
CA LYS A 9 -9.32 -15.34 27.20
C LYS A 9 -8.20 -15.14 26.17
N TYR A 10 -7.18 -15.98 26.17
CA TYR A 10 -6.07 -15.87 25.21
C TYR A 10 -6.46 -16.38 23.81
N VAL A 11 -7.37 -17.37 23.73
CA VAL A 11 -7.88 -17.91 22.46
C VAL A 11 -8.88 -16.97 21.76
N GLU A 12 -9.48 -16.01 22.48
CA GLU A 12 -10.40 -15.03 21.88
C GLU A 12 -9.70 -13.83 21.21
N SER A 13 -8.40 -13.64 21.45
CA SER A 13 -7.61 -12.56 20.82
C SER A 13 -6.98 -12.94 19.47
N SER A 14 -7.25 -14.15 18.96
CA SER A 14 -6.77 -14.61 17.64
C SER A 14 -7.88 -14.76 16.60
N ARG A 15 -9.12 -14.40 16.92
CA ARG A 15 -10.15 -14.14 15.89
C ARG A 15 -9.89 -12.77 15.28
N GLY A 16 -8.74 -12.65 14.61
CA GLY A 16 -8.63 -11.74 13.49
C GLY A 16 -9.82 -12.02 12.60
N LYS A 17 -10.72 -11.04 12.53
CA LYS A 17 -11.87 -11.02 11.65
C LYS A 17 -11.37 -11.55 10.29
N MET A 18 -11.76 -12.76 9.90
CA MET A 18 -11.57 -13.24 8.54
C MET A 18 -12.34 -12.24 7.67
N ARG A 19 -11.65 -11.17 7.23
CA ARG A 19 -12.08 -10.43 6.06
C ARG A 19 -12.18 -11.50 4.99
N ASN A 20 -13.39 -11.74 4.47
CA ASN A 20 -13.57 -12.37 3.18
C ASN A 20 -12.42 -11.90 2.29
N GLN A 21 -11.65 -12.82 1.70
CA GLN A 21 -10.40 -12.50 1.01
C GLN A 21 -10.72 -11.70 -0.26
N HIS A 22 -11.01 -10.42 -0.09
CA HIS A 22 -11.24 -9.48 -1.15
C HIS A 22 -9.88 -8.97 -1.59
N PHE A 23 -9.53 -9.31 -2.83
CA PHE A 23 -8.30 -8.86 -3.46
C PHE A 23 -8.56 -7.58 -4.27
N CYS A 24 -7.52 -6.77 -4.39
CA CYS A 24 -7.49 -5.53 -5.15
C CYS A 24 -6.52 -5.70 -6.31
N ARG A 25 -6.95 -5.23 -7.50
CA ARG A 25 -6.23 -5.41 -8.76
C ARG A 25 -5.36 -4.20 -9.06
N VAL A 26 -4.07 -4.44 -9.26
CA VAL A 26 -3.13 -3.42 -9.76
C VAL A 26 -2.93 -3.57 -11.27
N SER A 27 -2.32 -2.55 -11.89
CA SER A 27 -1.90 -2.59 -13.29
C SER A 27 -1.11 -3.86 -13.61
N GLY A 28 -1.35 -4.44 -14.78
CA GLY A 28 -0.82 -5.76 -15.15
C GLY A 28 -1.68 -6.93 -14.67
N GLY A 29 -2.71 -6.67 -13.86
CA GLY A 29 -3.74 -7.64 -13.49
C GLY A 29 -3.47 -8.44 -12.22
N THR A 30 -2.36 -8.19 -11.53
CA THR A 30 -2.01 -8.82 -10.26
C THR A 30 -3.06 -8.50 -9.19
N LEU A 31 -3.46 -9.52 -8.45
CA LEU A 31 -4.39 -9.43 -7.33
C LEU A 31 -3.61 -9.45 -6.00
N LEU A 32 -3.83 -8.44 -5.17
CA LEU A 32 -3.18 -8.28 -3.87
C LEU A 32 -4.21 -8.18 -2.77
N ASN A 33 -3.92 -8.71 -1.59
CA ASN A 33 -4.75 -8.41 -0.42
C ASN A 33 -4.61 -6.91 -0.06
N PRO A 34 -5.54 -6.32 0.72
CA PRO A 34 -5.55 -4.88 0.95
C PRO A 34 -4.26 -4.32 1.54
N ASP A 35 -3.62 -5.04 2.47
CA ASP A 35 -2.39 -4.59 3.13
C ASP A 35 -1.21 -4.54 2.15
N LYS A 36 -1.01 -5.62 1.37
CA LYS A 36 0.01 -5.64 0.30
C LYS A 36 -0.31 -4.65 -0.82
N PHE A 37 -1.59 -4.48 -1.15
CA PHE A 37 -2.02 -3.53 -2.16
C PHE A 37 -1.65 -2.09 -1.76
N ALA A 38 -1.86 -1.72 -0.49
CA ALA A 38 -1.52 -0.39 0.02
C ALA A 38 -0.01 -0.13 -0.10
N LEU A 39 0.82 -1.06 0.40
CA LEU A 39 2.28 -0.95 0.31
C LEU A 39 2.78 -0.89 -1.14
N PHE A 40 2.30 -1.80 -1.99
CA PHE A 40 2.67 -1.85 -3.40
C PHE A 40 2.31 -0.55 -4.13
N SER A 41 1.08 -0.07 -3.91
CA SER A 41 0.59 1.15 -4.55
C SER A 41 1.35 2.38 -4.08
N CYS A 42 1.69 2.48 -2.79
CA CYS A 42 2.51 3.56 -2.27
C CYS A 42 3.94 3.55 -2.78
N ALA A 43 4.56 2.37 -2.90
CA ALA A 43 5.89 2.22 -3.49
C ALA A 43 5.86 2.64 -4.97
N SER A 44 4.82 2.25 -5.70
CA SER A 44 4.58 2.67 -7.09
C SER A 44 4.36 4.19 -7.20
N CYS A 45 3.53 4.78 -6.34
CA CYS A 45 3.32 6.23 -6.26
C CYS A 45 4.65 6.98 -6.08
N TYR A 46 5.49 6.52 -5.15
CA TYR A 46 6.81 7.09 -4.89
C TYR A 46 7.71 7.00 -6.13
N ARG A 47 7.76 5.82 -6.77
CA ARG A 47 8.57 5.59 -7.98
C ARG A 47 8.23 6.55 -9.11
N HIS A 48 6.94 6.81 -9.33
CA HIS A 48 6.46 7.68 -10.42
C HIS A 48 6.72 9.17 -10.19
N MET A 49 7.03 9.60 -8.97
CA MET A 49 7.39 10.99 -8.72
C MET A 49 8.76 11.32 -9.32
N ASP A 50 8.89 12.47 -9.95
CA ASP A 50 10.15 12.91 -10.57
C ASP A 50 11.28 13.06 -9.53
N GLU A 51 12.52 12.74 -9.91
CA GLU A 51 13.68 12.83 -9.01
C GLU A 51 13.92 14.24 -8.47
N LEU A 52 13.59 15.28 -9.24
CA LEU A 52 13.70 16.67 -8.82
C LEU A 52 12.79 17.03 -7.64
N LEU A 53 11.86 16.17 -7.25
CA LEU A 53 10.95 16.36 -6.11
C LEU A 53 11.57 15.90 -4.78
N PHE A 54 12.71 15.22 -4.82
CA PHE A 54 13.40 14.67 -3.66
C PHE A 54 14.67 15.45 -3.32
N ASP A 55 15.06 15.47 -2.06
CA ASP A 55 16.35 16.03 -1.67
C ASP A 55 17.47 15.31 -2.44
N ASN A 56 18.50 16.05 -2.81
CA ASN A 56 19.46 15.60 -3.81
C ASN A 56 20.09 14.24 -3.43
N GLY A 57 19.93 13.23 -4.29
CA GLY A 57 20.46 11.89 -4.08
C GLY A 57 19.84 11.13 -2.90
N THR A 58 18.64 11.51 -2.45
CA THR A 58 17.87 10.81 -1.39
C THR A 58 16.73 9.95 -1.94
N LYS A 59 16.38 10.08 -3.22
CA LYS A 59 15.31 9.27 -3.83
C LYS A 59 15.62 7.78 -3.70
N LEU A 60 14.68 7.06 -3.12
CA LEU A 60 14.76 5.61 -2.95
C LEU A 60 14.28 4.88 -4.21
N VAL A 61 14.73 3.65 -4.39
CA VAL A 61 14.31 2.80 -5.52
C VAL A 61 13.37 1.70 -5.03
N LEU A 62 12.56 1.11 -5.90
CA LEU A 62 11.75 -0.05 -5.50
C LEU A 62 12.65 -1.19 -4.98
N ASP A 63 12.18 -1.84 -3.93
CA ASP A 63 12.75 -3.11 -3.50
C ASP A 63 12.39 -4.24 -4.49
N GLY A 64 12.92 -5.45 -4.26
CA GLY A 64 12.64 -6.59 -5.13
C GLY A 64 11.20 -7.10 -5.06
N THR A 65 10.47 -6.78 -3.98
CA THR A 65 9.08 -7.22 -3.78
C THR A 65 8.05 -6.25 -4.34
N GLY A 66 8.46 -5.00 -4.58
CA GLY A 66 7.57 -3.90 -4.99
C GLY A 66 6.72 -3.33 -3.85
N THR A 67 6.91 -3.77 -2.60
CA THR A 67 6.17 -3.26 -1.42
C THR A 67 7.00 -2.33 -0.55
N GLY A 68 8.30 -2.24 -0.81
CA GLY A 68 9.25 -1.40 -0.09
C GLY A 68 10.04 -0.48 -1.01
N LEU A 69 10.76 0.43 -0.37
CA LEU A 69 11.68 1.36 -0.98
C LEU A 69 13.07 1.15 -0.38
N ARG A 70 14.06 0.94 -1.25
CA ARG A 70 15.44 0.64 -0.90
C ARG A 70 16.31 1.88 -1.07
N ASN A 71 17.14 2.15 -0.07
CA ASN A 71 18.24 3.10 -0.16
C ASN A 71 19.40 2.44 -0.91
N VAL A 72 19.80 2.98 -2.06
CA VAL A 72 20.87 2.39 -2.89
C VAL A 72 22.26 2.46 -2.26
N LYS A 73 22.47 3.40 -1.31
CA LYS A 73 23.78 3.59 -0.66
C LYS A 73 23.95 2.68 0.55
N THR A 74 22.91 2.54 1.37
CA THR A 74 22.96 1.72 2.60
C THR A 74 22.38 0.33 2.42
N ASN A 75 21.69 0.07 1.30
CA ASN A 75 20.93 -1.14 1.02
C ASN A 75 19.76 -1.40 2.01
N GLU A 76 19.45 -0.45 2.88
CA GLU A 76 18.30 -0.53 3.78
C GLU A 76 16.99 -0.47 3.00
N VAL A 77 15.99 -1.23 3.44
CA VAL A 77 14.65 -1.27 2.86
C VAL A 77 13.65 -0.76 3.88
N TYR A 78 12.79 0.15 3.46
CA TYR A 78 11.71 0.70 4.25
C TYR A 78 10.38 0.29 3.63
N GLU A 79 9.45 -0.19 4.44
CA GLU A 79 8.08 -0.44 3.97
C GLU A 79 7.47 0.86 3.45
N ALA A 80 6.81 0.81 2.29
CA ALA A 80 6.22 1.99 1.66
C ALA A 80 4.89 2.39 2.33
N THR A 81 4.89 2.57 3.65
CA THR A 81 3.72 3.01 4.40
C THR A 81 3.67 4.54 4.50
N TYR A 82 2.48 5.11 4.27
CA TYR A 82 2.22 6.55 4.44
C TYR A 82 1.67 6.90 5.82
N THR A 83 1.49 5.91 6.70
CA THR A 83 0.91 6.11 8.05
C THR A 83 1.96 6.22 9.15
N ASP A 84 3.25 6.02 8.82
CA ASP A 84 4.36 6.18 9.75
C ASP A 84 5.24 7.39 9.36
N PRO A 85 5.00 8.58 9.95
CA PRO A 85 5.82 9.77 9.70
C PRO A 85 7.27 9.65 10.17
N SER A 86 7.60 8.65 11.00
CA SER A 86 8.97 8.42 11.46
C SER A 86 9.84 7.72 10.40
N SER A 87 9.20 7.08 9.40
CA SER A 87 9.87 6.40 8.31
C SER A 87 10.85 7.33 7.57
N PRO A 88 12.07 6.87 7.24
CA PRO A 88 13.04 7.64 6.47
C PRO A 88 12.52 8.13 5.11
N ILE A 89 11.52 7.45 4.53
CA ILE A 89 10.87 7.86 3.27
C ILE A 89 10.38 9.31 3.36
N PHE A 90 9.83 9.73 4.50
CA PHE A 90 9.28 11.07 4.71
C PHE A 90 10.32 12.18 4.64
N LYS A 91 11.59 11.85 4.93
CA LYS A 91 12.71 12.78 4.92
C LYS A 91 13.35 12.94 3.53
N THR A 92 12.88 12.17 2.54
CA THR A 92 13.42 12.25 1.17
C THR A 92 12.80 13.37 0.35
N PHE A 93 11.68 13.95 0.76
CA PHE A 93 10.97 14.97 -0.02
C PHE A 93 11.49 16.38 0.29
N LYS A 94 11.76 17.19 -0.74
CA LYS A 94 12.23 18.58 -0.59
C LYS A 94 11.29 19.48 0.22
N THR A 95 9.99 19.21 0.16
CA THR A 95 8.98 20.03 0.82
C THR A 95 7.84 19.19 1.36
N THR A 96 7.17 19.72 2.39
CA THR A 96 5.93 19.14 2.92
C THR A 96 4.84 18.99 1.86
N LYS A 97 4.79 19.89 0.86
CA LYS A 97 3.81 19.80 -0.23
C LYS A 97 4.01 18.53 -1.08
N LEU A 98 5.26 18.18 -1.38
CA LEU A 98 5.61 17.01 -2.19
C LEU A 98 5.40 15.71 -1.41
N LYS A 99 5.80 15.69 -0.14
CA LYS A 99 5.42 14.61 0.79
C LYS A 99 3.90 14.39 0.81
N ASN A 100 3.12 15.47 0.93
CA ASN A 100 1.67 15.38 0.94
C ASN A 100 1.08 14.91 -0.40
N LEU A 101 1.76 15.18 -1.52
CA LEU A 101 1.36 14.64 -2.84
C LEU A 101 1.49 13.12 -2.87
N TRP A 102 2.60 12.57 -2.37
CA TRP A 102 2.78 11.12 -2.23
C TRP A 102 1.72 10.50 -1.32
N ILE A 103 1.47 11.09 -0.14
CA ILE A 103 0.43 10.62 0.80
C ILE A 103 -0.95 10.62 0.13
N LYS A 104 -1.28 11.64 -0.67
CA LYS A 104 -2.55 11.68 -1.40
C LYS A 104 -2.67 10.54 -2.42
N CYS A 105 -1.60 10.23 -3.15
CA CYS A 105 -1.57 9.10 -4.08
C CYS A 105 -1.81 7.76 -3.36
N CYS A 106 -1.13 7.55 -2.23
CA CYS A 106 -1.33 6.40 -1.35
C CYS A 106 -2.79 6.25 -0.88
N LYS A 107 -3.38 7.33 -0.36
CA LYS A 107 -4.77 7.32 0.12
C LYS A 107 -5.75 7.01 -1.01
N ALA A 108 -5.57 7.63 -2.18
CA ALA A 108 -6.40 7.35 -3.35
C ALA A 108 -6.32 5.87 -3.79
N ALA A 109 -5.16 5.23 -3.65
CA ALA A 109 -5.03 3.81 -3.91
C ALA A 109 -5.83 2.96 -2.90
N VAL A 110 -5.69 3.25 -1.60
CA VAL A 110 -6.46 2.54 -0.55
C VAL A 110 -7.97 2.68 -0.78
N GLU A 111 -8.44 3.90 -1.07
CA GLU A 111 -9.84 4.15 -1.42
C GLU A 111 -10.28 3.38 -2.67
N CYS A 112 -9.39 3.24 -3.66
CA CYS A 112 -9.65 2.42 -4.84
C CYS A 112 -9.82 0.94 -4.50
N CYS A 113 -8.98 0.42 -3.60
CA CYS A 113 -9.09 -0.96 -3.11
C CYS A 113 -10.39 -1.16 -2.31
N ASP A 114 -10.75 -0.22 -1.44
CA ASP A 114 -12.04 -0.25 -0.72
C ASP A 114 -13.21 -0.29 -1.70
N MET A 115 -13.16 0.48 -2.80
CA MET A 115 -14.17 0.42 -3.86
C MET A 115 -14.19 -0.94 -4.57
N MET A 116 -13.03 -1.50 -4.94
CA MET A 116 -12.96 -2.81 -5.60
C MET A 116 -13.54 -3.93 -4.74
N THR A 117 -13.28 -3.88 -3.43
CA THR A 117 -13.71 -4.92 -2.49
C THR A 117 -15.18 -4.80 -2.07
N SER A 118 -15.72 -3.58 -2.04
CA SER A 118 -17.12 -3.31 -1.68
C SER A 118 -18.10 -3.43 -2.85
N THR A 119 -17.63 -3.28 -4.09
CA THR A 119 -18.49 -3.29 -5.29
C THR A 119 -18.46 -4.67 -5.97
N PRO A 120 -19.61 -5.33 -6.18
CA PRO A 120 -19.66 -6.58 -6.93
C PRO A 120 -19.03 -6.46 -8.32
N PRO A 121 -18.31 -7.49 -8.81
CA PRO A 121 -17.78 -7.49 -10.17
C PRO A 121 -18.93 -7.42 -11.19
N SER A 122 -18.67 -6.79 -12.33
CA SER A 122 -19.61 -6.83 -13.46
C SER A 122 -19.80 -8.28 -13.92
N GLN A 123 -21.04 -8.65 -14.27
CA GLN A 123 -21.33 -9.93 -14.92
C GLN A 123 -21.20 -9.85 -16.45
N ASP A 124 -21.04 -8.64 -17.00
CA ASP A 124 -20.84 -8.42 -18.42
C ASP A 124 -19.39 -8.79 -18.82
N PRO A 125 -19.19 -9.79 -19.70
CA PRO A 125 -17.86 -10.23 -20.12
C PRO A 125 -17.10 -9.20 -20.97
N TYR A 126 -17.77 -8.16 -21.48
CA TYR A 126 -17.15 -7.10 -22.27
C TYR A 126 -16.62 -5.93 -21.42
N VAL A 127 -16.86 -5.95 -20.11
CA VAL A 127 -16.39 -4.91 -19.18
C VAL A 127 -15.02 -5.27 -18.63
N CYS A 128 -14.05 -4.37 -18.79
CA CYS A 128 -12.73 -4.51 -18.20
C CYS A 128 -12.81 -4.54 -16.66
N PRO A 129 -12.07 -5.44 -15.99
CA PRO A 129 -12.01 -5.44 -14.54
C PRO A 129 -11.40 -4.15 -13.98
N ARG A 130 -11.96 -3.68 -12.86
CA ARG A 130 -11.48 -2.54 -12.07
C ARG A 130 -9.99 -2.67 -11.76
N THR A 131 -9.26 -1.56 -11.75
CA THR A 131 -7.81 -1.59 -11.50
C THR A 131 -7.27 -0.27 -10.99
N TRP A 132 -6.20 -0.33 -10.22
CA TRP A 132 -5.36 0.82 -9.90
C TRP A 132 -4.16 0.85 -10.85
N ASP A 133 -3.97 1.95 -11.58
CA ASP A 133 -2.88 2.05 -12.56
C ASP A 133 -1.57 2.65 -12.01
N GLY A 134 -1.58 3.12 -10.75
CA GLY A 134 -0.47 3.87 -10.16
C GLY A 134 -0.75 5.36 -9.97
N TRP A 135 -1.85 5.88 -10.50
CA TRP A 135 -2.31 7.26 -10.34
C TRP A 135 -3.82 7.37 -10.12
N LYS A 136 -4.63 6.64 -10.91
CA LYS A 136 -6.09 6.66 -10.88
C LYS A 136 -6.66 5.27 -10.64
N CYS A 137 -7.87 5.31 -10.07
CA CYS A 137 -8.73 4.17 -9.99
C CYS A 137 -9.60 4.05 -11.25
N TRP A 138 -9.53 2.91 -11.91
CA TRP A 138 -10.36 2.55 -13.07
C TRP A 138 -11.47 1.60 -12.63
N ARG A 139 -12.68 1.85 -13.13
CA ARG A 139 -13.91 1.15 -12.75
C ARG A 139 -14.48 0.35 -13.90
#